data_AF-X0V8N6-F1
#
_entry.id   AF-X0V8N6-F1
#
_cell.length_a   1.000
_cell.length_b   1.000
_cell.length_c   1.000
_cell.angle_alpha   90.00
_cell.angle_beta   90.00
_cell.angle_gamma   90.00
#
_symmetry.space_group_name_H-M   'P 1'
#
loop_
_entity.id
_entity.type
_entity.pdbx_description
1 polymer ?
#
loop_
_entity_poly.entity_id
_entity_poly.type
_entity_poly.pdbx_seq_one_letter_code
_entity_poly.pdbx_strand_id
1 'polypeptide(L)'
;MTLRPFDKAQDRLRSGQADTDALVVLGIDPGIAVTGYGLVRLEGRDHTSLGFGAIRTQERLSRGERLLAIHRGLLDVIRRSRPHEVAIEDFYAGHVRAAVAIGEARAMALLAAA
;
A
#
# COMPACT_ATOMS: atom_id res chain seq x y z
N MET A 1 11.33 -5.74 8.45
CA MET A 1 10.51 -5.46 7.25
C MET A 1 10.95 -6.42 6.17
N THR A 2 10.33 -7.59 6.06
CA THR A 2 10.71 -8.57 5.03
C THR A 2 9.95 -8.20 3.76
N LEU A 3 10.60 -7.42 2.91
CA LEU A 3 10.11 -7.09 1.57
C LEU A 3 10.47 -8.26 0.66
N ARG A 4 9.48 -8.90 0.02
CA ARG A 4 9.78 -9.69 -1.18
C ARG A 4 10.15 -8.71 -2.30
N PRO A 5 11.16 -8.99 -3.13
CA PRO A 5 11.71 -7.98 -4.03
C PRO A 5 10.67 -7.48 -5.04
N PHE A 6 10.45 -6.17 -5.05
CA PHE A 6 9.72 -5.44 -6.10
C PHE A 6 10.54 -5.31 -7.40
N ASP A 7 11.84 -5.63 -7.36
CA ASP A 7 12.77 -5.33 -8.47
C ASP A 7 12.45 -6.08 -9.77
N LYS A 8 11.91 -7.30 -9.70
CA LYS A 8 11.48 -8.04 -10.92
C LYS A 8 10.26 -7.40 -11.61
N ALA A 9 9.48 -6.58 -10.91
CA ALA A 9 8.37 -5.87 -11.52
C ALA A 9 8.88 -4.72 -12.42
N GLN A 10 10.01 -4.10 -12.09
CA GLN A 10 10.57 -2.99 -12.88
C GLN A 10 11.12 -3.44 -14.24
N ASP A 11 11.70 -4.64 -14.34
CA ASP A 11 12.10 -5.22 -15.63
C ASP A 11 10.89 -5.52 -16.54
N ARG A 12 9.77 -5.97 -15.95
CA ARG A 12 8.49 -6.18 -16.67
C ARG A 12 7.73 -4.89 -16.99
N LEU A 13 8.11 -3.76 -16.37
CA LEU A 13 7.57 -2.43 -16.65
C LEU A 13 8.33 -1.73 -17.78
N ARG A 14 9.49 -2.25 -18.19
CA ARG A 14 10.43 -1.60 -19.12
C ARG A 14 10.60 -2.30 -20.48
N SER A 15 9.93 -3.42 -20.74
CA SER A 15 9.92 -4.03 -22.07
C SER A 15 9.08 -3.18 -23.02
N GLY A 16 9.75 -2.50 -23.95
CA GLY A 16 9.20 -1.49 -24.83
C GLY A 16 8.10 -2.00 -25.76
N GLN A 17 6.89 -1.48 -25.53
CA GLN A 17 5.90 -0.93 -26.46
C GLN A 17 4.84 -0.36 -25.50
N ALA A 18 4.28 0.83 -25.73
CA ALA A 18 3.28 1.41 -24.84
C ALA A 18 2.04 0.51 -24.76
N ASP A 19 1.98 -0.34 -23.74
CA ASP A 19 0.78 -1.11 -23.41
C ASP A 19 -0.19 -0.14 -22.73
N THR A 20 -0.97 0.54 -23.56
CA THR A 20 -1.88 1.61 -23.13
C THR A 20 -3.01 1.05 -22.23
N ASP A 21 -3.15 -0.28 -22.16
CA ASP A 21 -4.19 -0.98 -21.40
C ASP A 21 -3.66 -1.65 -20.10
N ALA A 22 -2.35 -1.57 -19.79
CA ALA A 22 -1.79 -2.18 -18.59
C ALA A 22 -1.83 -1.23 -17.38
N LEU A 23 -2.79 -1.43 -16.47
CA LEU A 23 -2.92 -0.65 -15.23
C LEU A 23 -2.16 -1.32 -14.08
N VAL A 24 -1.36 -0.56 -13.34
CA VAL A 24 -0.75 -1.03 -12.07
C VAL A 24 -1.46 -0.38 -10.91
N VAL A 25 -2.08 -1.18 -10.04
CA VAL A 25 -2.84 -0.73 -8.87
C VAL A 25 -2.14 -1.16 -7.59
N LEU A 26 -2.04 -0.24 -6.64
CA LEU A 26 -1.61 -0.50 -5.26
C LEU A 26 -2.83 -0.62 -4.36
N GLY A 27 -3.09 -1.81 -3.80
CA GLY A 27 -4.05 -2.02 -2.73
C GLY A 27 -3.41 -1.79 -1.35
N ILE A 28 -4.12 -1.12 -0.45
CA ILE A 28 -3.70 -0.86 0.94
C ILE A 28 -4.81 -1.28 1.91
N ASP A 29 -4.45 -2.10 2.90
CA ASP A 29 -5.27 -2.48 4.07
C ASP A 29 -4.72 -1.76 5.32
N PRO A 30 -5.33 -0.65 5.76
CA PRO A 30 -4.79 0.19 6.82
C PRO A 30 -4.99 -0.40 8.21
N GLY A 31 -3.89 -0.48 8.97
CA GLY A 31 -3.94 -0.86 10.38
C GLY A 31 -2.79 -0.26 11.19
N ILE A 32 -3.08 0.15 12.42
CA ILE A 32 -2.13 0.87 13.28
C ILE A 32 -0.91 0.01 13.63
N ALA A 33 -1.11 -1.29 13.89
CA ALA A 33 -0.01 -2.22 14.16
C ALA A 33 0.62 -2.80 12.89
N VAL A 34 -0.22 -3.11 11.91
CA VAL A 34 0.18 -3.69 10.64
C VAL A 34 -0.67 -3.02 9.57
N THR A 35 -0.03 -2.37 8.61
CA THR A 35 -0.66 -1.90 7.38
C THR A 35 -0.20 -2.78 6.23
N GLY A 36 -1.13 -3.55 5.65
CA GLY A 36 -0.88 -4.43 4.51
C GLY A 36 -0.90 -3.66 3.19
N TYR A 37 -0.13 -4.13 2.21
CA TYR A 37 -0.21 -3.59 0.85
C TYR A 37 0.17 -4.63 -0.21
N GLY A 38 -0.36 -4.46 -1.42
CA GLY A 38 -0.10 -5.32 -2.57
C GLY A 38 -0.19 -4.58 -3.89
N LEU A 39 0.62 -5.00 -4.87
CA LEU A 39 0.59 -4.50 -6.24
C LEU A 39 0.03 -5.56 -7.17
N VAL A 40 -0.88 -5.14 -8.04
CA VAL A 40 -1.44 -5.96 -9.11
C VAL A 40 -1.31 -5.19 -10.42
N ARG A 41 -0.94 -5.91 -11.48
CA ARG A 41 -1.06 -5.43 -12.85
C ARG A 41 -2.33 -6.00 -13.46
N LEU A 42 -3.12 -5.13 -14.08
CA LEU A 42 -4.33 -5.45 -14.82
C LEU A 42 -4.04 -5.24 -16.30
N GLU A 43 -4.22 -6.28 -17.11
CA GLU A 43 -4.07 -6.26 -18.57
C GLU A 43 -5.35 -6.89 -19.15
N GLY A 44 -6.35 -6.07 -19.47
CA GLY A 44 -7.68 -6.54 -19.86
C GLY A 44 -8.37 -7.38 -18.76
N ARG A 45 -8.55 -8.68 -18.99
CA ARG A 45 -9.11 -9.64 -18.01
C ARG A 45 -8.04 -10.33 -17.17
N ASP A 46 -6.78 -10.17 -17.52
CA ASP A 46 -5.67 -10.82 -16.83
C ASP A 46 -5.19 -9.97 -15.66
N HIS A 47 -4.91 -10.64 -14.54
CA HIS A 47 -4.47 -10.02 -13.30
C HIS A 47 -3.20 -10.69 -12.81
N THR A 48 -2.11 -9.94 -12.73
CA THR A 48 -0.81 -10.46 -12.27
C THR A 48 -0.40 -9.79 -10.97
N SER A 49 -0.17 -10.58 -9.92
CA SER A 49 0.45 -10.06 -8.70
C SER A 49 1.90 -9.67 -8.97
N LEU A 50 2.24 -8.40 -8.68
CA LEU A 50 3.60 -7.88 -8.80
C LEU A 50 4.39 -7.96 -7.48
N GLY A 51 3.70 -8.12 -6.35
CA GLY A 51 4.30 -8.24 -5.04
C GLY A 51 3.38 -7.73 -3.93
N PHE A 52 3.76 -8.01 -2.69
CA PHE A 52 3.03 -7.56 -1.51
C PHE A 52 3.94 -7.49 -0.28
N GLY A 53 3.49 -6.77 0.74
CA GLY A 53 4.21 -6.62 1.98
C GLY A 53 3.34 -6.04 3.09
N ALA A 54 4.00 -5.69 4.20
CA ALA A 54 3.34 -5.01 5.31
C ALA A 54 4.30 -4.05 6.01
N ILE A 55 3.78 -2.90 6.42
CA ILE A 55 4.46 -1.96 7.32
C ILE A 55 4.04 -2.34 8.74
N ARG A 56 5.01 -2.77 9.55
CA ARG A 56 4.80 -3.21 10.93
C ARG A 56 5.39 -2.18 11.87
N THR A 57 4.57 -1.66 12.79
CA THR A 57 4.99 -0.66 13.76
C THR A 57 5.20 -1.30 15.13
N GLN A 58 6.24 -0.90 15.84
CA GLN A 58 6.56 -1.47 17.15
C GLN A 58 5.56 -0.96 18.20
N GLU A 59 5.19 -1.81 19.16
CA GLU A 59 4.22 -1.47 20.21
C GLU A 59 4.75 -0.43 21.19
N ARG A 60 6.07 -0.38 21.40
CA ARG A 60 6.74 0.61 22.26
C ARG A 60 6.70 2.05 21.73
N LEU A 61 6.31 2.25 20.47
CA LEU A 61 6.22 3.57 19.87
C LEU A 61 4.92 4.26 20.29
N SER A 62 4.98 5.56 20.50
CA SER A 62 3.78 6.37 20.66
C SER A 62 2.88 6.28 19.43
N ARG A 63 1.59 6.56 19.60
CA ARG A 63 0.60 6.50 18.52
C ARG A 63 1.00 7.35 17.31
N GLY A 64 1.47 8.59 17.54
CA GLY A 64 1.93 9.48 16.48
C GLY A 64 3.15 8.95 15.73
N GLU A 65 4.11 8.34 16.43
CA GLU A 65 5.27 7.70 15.78
C GLU A 65 4.86 6.50 14.92
N ARG A 66 3.86 5.72 15.35
CA ARG A 66 3.32 4.62 14.55
C ARG A 66 2.64 5.12 13.28
N LEU A 67 1.82 6.18 13.38
CA LEU A 67 1.20 6.83 12.23
C LEU A 67 2.24 7.39 11.24
N LEU A 68 3.27 8.07 11.75
CA LEU A 68 4.37 8.58 10.93
C LEU A 68 5.13 7.45 10.22
N ALA A 69 5.35 6.32 10.89
CA ALA A 69 5.98 5.14 10.30
C ALA A 69 5.13 4.53 9.18
N ILE A 70 3.80 4.47 9.35
CA ILE A 70 2.86 4.04 8.30
C ILE A 70 2.95 4.97 7.09
N HIS A 71 2.80 6.28 7.29
CA HIS A 71 2.86 7.27 6.22
C HIS A 71 4.17 7.21 5.43
N ARG A 72 5.32 7.18 6.12
CA ARG A 72 6.64 7.07 5.47
C ARG A 72 6.81 5.76 4.71
N GLY A 73 6.38 4.64 5.31
CA GLY A 73 6.45 3.35 4.66
C GLY A 73 5.63 3.29 3.36
N LEU A 74 4.42 3.87 3.38
CA LEU A 74 3.54 3.92 2.21
C LEU A 74 4.10 4.86 1.13
N LEU A 75 4.58 6.04 1.50
CA LEU A 75 5.27 6.95 0.57
C LEU A 75 6.43 6.25 -0.15
N ASP A 76 7.24 5.48 0.59
CA ASP A 76 8.36 4.78 -0.02
C ASP A 76 7.90 3.65 -0.94
N VAL A 77 6.81 2.94 -0.62
CA VAL A 77 6.20 1.96 -1.53
C VAL A 77 5.74 2.64 -2.81
N ILE A 78 4.94 3.71 -2.70
CA ILE A 78 4.40 4.47 -3.84
C ILE A 78 5.53 5.03 -4.72
N ARG A 79 6.58 5.60 -4.13
CA ARG A 79 7.74 6.12 -4.87
C ARG A 79 8.48 5.04 -5.67
N ARG A 80 8.61 3.83 -5.10
CA ARG A 80 9.32 2.70 -5.72
C ARG A 80 8.48 2.01 -6.80
N SER A 81 7.18 1.88 -6.58
CA SER A 81 6.29 1.16 -7.50
C SER A 81 5.68 2.05 -8.57
N ARG A 82 5.53 3.35 -8.32
CA ARG A 82 4.86 4.32 -9.20
C ARG A 82 3.54 3.75 -9.74
N PRO A 83 2.60 3.38 -8.87
CA PRO A 83 1.33 2.81 -9.32
C PRO A 83 0.53 3.88 -10.06
N HIS A 84 -0.35 3.45 -10.95
CA HIS A 84 -1.29 4.33 -11.65
C HIS A 84 -2.45 4.71 -10.73
N GLU A 85 -2.90 3.76 -9.90
CA GLU A 85 -3.99 3.95 -8.95
C GLU A 85 -3.65 3.36 -7.59
N VAL A 86 -4.27 3.91 -6.54
CA VAL A 86 -4.18 3.41 -5.17
C VAL A 86 -5.60 3.12 -4.67
N ALA A 87 -5.88 1.85 -4.35
CA ALA A 87 -7.09 1.42 -3.69
C ALA A 87 -6.84 1.28 -2.19
N ILE A 88 -7.68 1.90 -1.36
CA ILE A 88 -7.54 1.89 0.10
C ILE A 88 -8.82 1.28 0.67
N GLU A 89 -8.67 0.19 1.42
CA GLU A 89 -9.78 -0.52 2.05
C GLU A 89 -10.61 0.41 2.94
N ASP A 90 -11.94 0.24 2.91
CA ASP A 90 -12.84 0.87 3.86
C ASP A 90 -13.03 -0.03 5.07
N PHE A 91 -13.37 0.53 6.23
CA PHE A 91 -13.43 -0.25 7.46
C PHE A 91 -14.82 -0.21 8.11
N TYR A 92 -15.22 -1.37 8.64
CA TYR A 92 -16.35 -1.50 9.54
C TYR A 92 -15.84 -1.92 10.92
N ALA A 93 -16.05 -1.07 11.93
CA ALA A 93 -15.61 -1.33 13.29
C ALA A 93 -16.81 -1.50 14.23
N GLY A 94 -16.83 -2.60 14.99
CA GLY A 94 -17.89 -2.89 15.97
C GLY A 94 -17.88 -1.98 17.20
N HIS A 95 -16.82 -1.19 17.40
CA HIS A 95 -16.74 -0.20 18.49
C HIS A 95 -15.91 1.02 18.12
N VAL A 96 -16.27 2.18 18.71
CA VAL A 96 -15.72 3.51 18.38
C VAL A 96 -14.19 3.58 18.50
N ARG A 97 -13.61 2.96 19.53
CA ARG A 97 -12.14 3.00 19.71
C ARG A 97 -11.37 2.34 18.56
N ALA A 98 -11.85 1.22 18.02
CA ALA A 98 -11.24 0.58 16.87
C ALA A 98 -11.47 1.42 15.61
N ALA A 99 -12.67 1.99 15.46
CA ALA A 99 -13.01 2.87 14.35
C ALA A 99 -12.05 4.05 14.24
N VAL A 100 -11.79 4.75 15.35
CA VAL A 100 -10.85 5.88 15.39
C VAL A 100 -9.43 5.43 15.04
N ALA A 101 -8.97 4.29 15.58
CA ALA A 101 -7.65 3.76 15.28
C ALA A 101 -7.46 3.39 13.80
N ILE A 102 -8.39 2.67 13.20
CA ILE A 102 -8.29 2.31 11.78
C ILE A 102 -8.46 3.56 10.91
N GLY A 103 -9.35 4.48 11.28
CA GLY A 103 -9.55 5.75 10.59
C GLY A 103 -8.28 6.61 10.51
N GLU A 104 -7.50 6.68 11.59
CA GLU A 104 -6.21 7.40 11.57
C GLU A 104 -5.18 6.72 10.68
N ALA A 105 -5.07 5.38 10.72
CA ALA A 105 -4.18 4.64 9.81
C ALA A 105 -4.57 4.85 8.34
N ARG A 106 -5.88 4.80 8.05
CA ARG A 106 -6.44 5.07 6.73
C ARG A 106 -6.16 6.51 6.28
N ALA A 107 -6.24 7.49 7.18
CA ALA A 107 -5.86 8.87 6.87
C ALA A 107 -4.39 8.98 6.44
N MET A 108 -3.48 8.21 7.06
CA MET A 108 -2.07 8.17 6.63
C MET A 108 -1.90 7.56 5.24
N ALA A 109 -2.72 6.57 4.88
CA ALA A 109 -2.72 6.00 3.53
C ALA A 109 -3.24 6.99 2.48
N LEU A 110 -4.33 7.68 2.78
CA LEU A 110 -4.89 8.72 1.91
C LEU A 110 -3.90 9.86 1.69
N LEU A 111 -3.25 10.35 2.75
CA LEU A 111 -2.27 11.42 2.65
C LEU A 111 -1.04 11.01 1.85
N ALA A 112 -0.59 9.76 1.96
CA ALA A 112 0.54 9.25 1.19
C ALA A 112 0.21 9.12 -0.32
N ALA A 113 -1.07 8.99 -0.68
CA ALA A 113 -1.55 8.81 -2.04
C ALA A 113 -2.03 10.10 -2.73
N ALA A 114 -2.05 11.23 -2.02
CA ALA A 114 -2.47 12.55 -2.51
C ALA A 114 -1.34 13.27 -3.26
#